data_AF-A0A093QBI9-F1
#
_entry.id   AF-A0A093QBI9-F1
#
_cell.length_a   1.000
_cell.length_b   1.000
_cell.length_c   1.000
_cell.angle_alpha   90.00
_cell.angle_beta   90.00
_cell.angle_gamma   90.00
#
_symmetry.space_group_name_H-M   'P 1'
#
loop_
_entity.id
_entity.type
_entity.pdbx_description
1 polymer ?
#
loop_
_entity_poly.entity_id
_entity_poly.type
_entity_poly.pdbx_seq_one_letter_code
_entity_poly.pdbx_strand_id
1 'polypeptide(L)'
;EEEQERVLVSEHMWRPCPTARRRLRVCLEWVKQQLFRVGEDWYFLFILGVLMATISFMMDHLVSRVYAAHRWLYQEVGDIGVLKYLSWTLYPTALATFSTGFSQSITPHSAGSGIPELKTILMGVVLEDYLAIQNFGARVVGLTCTLMCGSSLFLGKVGPYVHLSAVAAAYLGKMRTSVTREYENKFKQREMLVAAQAVGVATVFGAPVSETIVALFKVNLTIGFPFDLLETFFFVILGVVCGLVACAYLFCQRWAMVAVKRNWLTAKLLATDKPVYTALVVLLLSSITFPPGLGQLMASRLTMKEYLTSLFDNHTWGGRAPNASWAAEPGGLWQEWDHPSATIFGTLAFFLLMKFWMLILATTVPLPAGYFMPIFIYG
;
A
#
# COMPACT_ATOMS: atom_id res chain seq x y z
N GLU A 1 -62.45 39.26 60.03
CA GLU A 1 -61.33 38.44 59.52
C GLU A 1 -61.06 38.94 58.11
N GLU A 2 -60.52 40.15 57.95
CA GLU A 2 -59.10 40.51 58.14
C GLU A 2 -58.18 39.80 57.13
N GLU A 3 -57.39 40.62 56.43
CA GLU A 3 -56.27 40.27 55.55
C GLU A 3 -56.57 39.59 54.21
N GLN A 4 -57.19 40.36 53.32
CA GLN A 4 -57.03 40.20 51.87
C GLN A 4 -56.11 41.29 51.27
N GLU A 5 -55.24 41.88 52.10
CA GLU A 5 -54.31 42.93 51.69
C GLU A 5 -52.90 42.41 51.37
N ARG A 6 -52.46 42.76 50.15
CA ARG A 6 -51.12 43.29 49.84
C ARG A 6 -49.90 42.39 50.06
N VAL A 7 -49.49 41.75 48.97
CA VAL A 7 -48.18 42.05 48.36
C VAL A 7 -48.38 42.12 46.84
N LEU A 8 -48.79 43.28 46.34
CA LEU A 8 -47.91 44.17 45.58
C LEU A 8 -47.36 43.53 44.30
N VAL A 9 -48.05 43.86 43.21
CA VAL A 9 -47.41 44.17 41.93
C VAL A 9 -46.19 45.06 42.22
N SER A 10 -45.00 44.49 42.00
CA SER A 10 -43.71 45.19 41.90
C SER A 10 -43.00 44.55 40.70
N GLU A 11 -43.27 45.03 39.50
CA GLU A 11 -42.44 46.01 38.78
C GLU A 11 -40.93 45.70 38.81
N HIS A 12 -40.38 45.59 37.59
CA HIS A 12 -38.95 45.66 37.28
C HIS A 12 -38.03 44.52 37.71
N MET A 13 -38.27 43.30 37.21
CA MET A 13 -37.12 42.41 36.92
C MET A 13 -36.42 42.91 35.65
N TRP A 14 -35.65 43.99 35.83
CA TRP A 14 -34.65 44.52 34.89
C TRP A 14 -33.79 43.36 34.39
N ARG A 15 -34.07 42.85 33.18
CA ARG A 15 -33.13 41.97 32.47
C ARG A 15 -32.13 42.89 31.79
N PRO A 16 -30.84 42.93 32.20
CA PRO A 16 -29.90 43.84 31.58
C PRO A 16 -29.74 43.47 30.10
N CYS A 17 -29.95 44.48 29.24
CA CYS A 17 -29.60 44.51 27.83
C CYS A 17 -30.18 43.37 26.94
N PRO A 18 -31.48 43.41 26.61
CA PRO A 18 -32.09 42.44 25.67
C PRO A 18 -31.45 42.47 24.28
N THR A 19 -31.01 43.65 23.82
CA THR A 19 -30.28 43.87 22.56
C THR A 19 -28.88 43.26 22.57
N ALA A 20 -28.14 43.39 23.66
CA ALA A 20 -26.82 42.77 23.78
C ALA A 20 -26.93 41.25 23.80
N ARG A 21 -27.90 40.68 24.53
CA ARG A 21 -28.12 39.22 24.59
C ARG A 21 -28.61 38.64 23.26
N ARG A 22 -29.39 39.41 22.48
CA ARG A 22 -29.80 39.03 21.13
C ARG A 22 -28.63 39.10 20.15
N ARG A 23 -27.79 40.14 20.21
CA ARG A 23 -26.54 40.22 19.44
C ARG A 23 -25.56 39.12 19.81
N LEU A 24 -25.45 38.78 21.09
CA LEU A 24 -24.57 37.71 21.57
C LEU A 24 -25.09 36.34 21.14
N ARG A 25 -26.41 36.11 21.14
CA ARG A 25 -27.01 34.88 20.57
C ARG A 25 -26.81 34.77 19.06
N VAL A 26 -27.05 35.85 18.32
CA VAL A 26 -26.82 35.87 16.86
C VAL A 26 -25.33 35.69 16.54
N CYS A 27 -24.44 36.32 17.33
CA CYS A 27 -22.99 36.12 17.19
C CYS A 27 -22.59 34.68 17.58
N LEU A 28 -23.15 34.11 18.63
CA LEU A 28 -22.89 32.73 19.05
C LEU A 28 -23.42 31.72 18.02
N GLU A 29 -24.60 31.96 17.44
CA GLU A 29 -25.17 31.16 16.36
C GLU A 29 -24.37 31.30 15.07
N TRP A 30 -23.87 32.49 14.76
CA TRP A 30 -22.99 32.75 13.62
C TRP A 30 -21.62 32.10 13.81
N VAL A 31 -21.01 32.22 14.98
CA VAL A 31 -19.75 31.54 15.35
C VAL A 31 -19.96 30.04 15.35
N LYS A 32 -21.06 29.53 15.90
CA LYS A 32 -21.42 28.11 15.83
C LYS A 32 -21.59 27.66 14.39
N GLN A 33 -22.30 28.40 13.53
CA GLN A 33 -22.43 28.07 12.11
C GLN A 33 -21.10 28.09 11.36
N GLN A 34 -20.21 29.06 11.65
CA GLN A 34 -18.88 29.13 11.02
C GLN A 34 -17.96 28.01 11.52
N LEU A 35 -17.97 27.73 12.83
CA LEU A 35 -17.20 26.65 13.45
C LEU A 35 -17.67 25.27 12.96
N PHE A 36 -18.99 25.07 12.80
CA PHE A 36 -19.53 23.84 12.23
C PHE A 36 -19.26 23.74 10.72
N ARG A 37 -19.40 24.82 9.94
CA ARG A 37 -19.10 24.78 8.48
C ARG A 37 -17.64 24.46 8.18
N VAL A 38 -16.72 25.11 8.89
CA VAL A 38 -15.29 24.87 8.67
C VAL A 38 -14.89 23.56 9.34
N GLY A 39 -15.35 23.30 10.57
CA GLY A 39 -14.98 22.11 11.34
C GLY A 39 -15.47 20.80 10.75
N GLU A 40 -16.66 20.74 10.14
CA GLU A 40 -17.23 19.50 9.61
C GLU A 40 -16.30 18.79 8.64
N ASP A 41 -15.71 19.50 7.67
CA ASP A 41 -14.81 18.87 6.68
C ASP A 41 -13.55 18.30 7.34
N TRP A 42 -12.98 19.00 8.33
CA TRP A 42 -11.82 18.51 9.08
C TRP A 42 -12.15 17.27 9.91
N TYR A 43 -13.35 17.20 10.50
CA TYR A 43 -13.78 15.99 11.23
C TYR A 43 -13.88 14.78 10.30
N PHE A 44 -14.45 14.93 9.09
CA PHE A 44 -14.51 13.82 8.13
C PHE A 44 -13.13 13.39 7.65
N LEU A 45 -12.21 14.34 7.41
CA LEU A 45 -10.82 14.03 7.06
C LEU A 45 -10.07 13.32 8.20
N PHE A 46 -10.29 13.74 9.44
CA PHE A 46 -9.71 13.07 10.62
C PHE A 46 -10.23 11.64 10.76
N ILE A 47 -11.55 11.44 10.65
CA ILE A 47 -12.17 10.11 10.69
C ILE A 47 -11.63 9.22 9.56
N LEU A 48 -11.51 9.76 8.34
CA LEU A 48 -10.91 9.05 7.22
C LEU A 48 -9.48 8.61 7.53
N GLY A 49 -8.65 9.52 8.06
CA GLY A 49 -7.27 9.22 8.44
C GLY A 49 -7.16 8.12 9.49
N VAL A 50 -7.94 8.20 10.56
CA VAL A 50 -7.97 7.18 11.63
C VAL A 50 -8.47 5.84 11.08
N LEU A 51 -9.54 5.84 10.28
CA LEU A 51 -10.07 4.63 9.67
C LEU A 51 -9.02 3.94 8.80
N MET A 52 -8.35 4.69 7.91
CA MET A 52 -7.29 4.11 7.09
C MET A 52 -6.15 3.59 7.97
N ALA A 53 -5.61 4.40 8.89
CA ALA A 53 -4.52 3.97 9.78
C ALA A 53 -4.82 2.66 10.53
N THR A 54 -6.03 2.52 11.09
CA THR A 54 -6.43 1.28 11.77
C THR A 54 -6.49 0.07 10.82
N ILE A 55 -7.00 0.26 9.60
CA ILE A 55 -7.03 -0.80 8.58
C ILE A 55 -5.61 -1.22 8.17
N SER A 56 -4.70 -0.25 7.95
CA SER A 56 -3.31 -0.60 7.59
C SER A 56 -2.62 -1.36 8.72
N PHE A 57 -2.79 -0.90 9.96
CA PHE A 57 -2.20 -1.56 11.13
C PHE A 57 -2.70 -3.01 11.25
N MET A 58 -4.01 -3.24 11.10
CA MET A 58 -4.58 -4.59 11.16
C MET A 58 -4.11 -5.47 10.00
N MET A 59 -4.05 -4.94 8.78
CA MET A 59 -3.48 -5.66 7.62
C MET A 59 -2.03 -6.08 7.88
N ASP A 60 -1.18 -5.15 8.30
CA ASP A 60 0.24 -5.42 8.53
C ASP A 60 0.44 -6.40 9.70
N HIS A 61 -0.38 -6.29 10.75
CA HIS A 61 -0.36 -7.24 11.86
C HIS A 61 -0.69 -8.66 11.39
N LEU A 62 -1.77 -8.83 10.63
CA LEU A 62 -2.17 -10.13 10.08
C LEU A 62 -1.10 -10.71 9.14
N VAL A 63 -0.57 -9.88 8.23
CA VAL A 63 0.51 -10.30 7.31
C VAL A 63 1.73 -10.78 8.09
N SER A 64 2.16 -10.05 9.12
CA SER A 64 3.32 -10.43 9.93
C SER A 64 3.11 -11.77 10.67
N ARG A 65 1.91 -12.02 11.22
CA ARG A 65 1.59 -13.25 11.94
C ARG A 65 1.55 -14.46 11.02
N VAL A 66 0.89 -14.34 9.87
CA VAL A 66 0.81 -15.44 8.90
C VAL A 66 2.18 -15.73 8.28
N TYR A 67 2.96 -14.69 7.97
CA TYR A 67 4.32 -14.87 7.48
C TYR A 67 5.23 -15.57 8.51
N ALA A 68 5.15 -15.18 9.78
CA ALA A 68 5.89 -15.83 10.86
C ALA A 68 5.48 -17.32 11.02
N ALA A 69 4.18 -17.61 10.94
CA ALA A 69 3.67 -18.98 10.97
C ALA A 69 4.16 -19.82 9.77
N HIS A 70 4.19 -19.23 8.57
CA HIS A 70 4.74 -19.88 7.38
C HIS A 70 6.24 -20.19 7.53
N ARG A 71 7.02 -19.24 8.05
CA ARG A 71 8.46 -19.43 8.29
C ARG A 71 8.72 -20.50 9.35
N TRP A 72 7.93 -20.52 10.43
CA TRP A 72 7.98 -21.57 11.44
C TRP A 72 7.66 -22.94 10.84
N LEU A 73 6.58 -23.05 10.06
CA LEU A 73 6.23 -24.30 9.37
C LEU A 73 7.35 -24.77 8.43
N TYR A 74 7.97 -23.86 7.69
CA TYR A 74 9.08 -24.19 6.79
C TYR A 74 10.31 -24.74 7.55
N GLN A 75 10.53 -24.30 8.79
CA GLN A 75 11.61 -24.80 9.66
C GLN A 75 11.27 -26.18 10.26
N GLU A 76 10.05 -26.37 10.75
CA GLU A 76 9.61 -27.62 11.40
C GLU A 76 9.45 -28.80 10.44
N VAL A 77 9.17 -28.55 9.16
CA VAL A 77 9.00 -29.57 8.12
C VAL A 77 10.23 -30.49 7.94
N GLY A 78 11.39 -30.13 8.50
CA GLY A 78 12.59 -30.96 8.50
C GLY A 78 13.28 -31.04 7.13
N ASP A 79 14.18 -32.01 6.92
CA ASP A 79 15.04 -32.08 5.73
C ASP A 79 14.44 -32.82 4.53
N ILE A 80 13.14 -33.14 4.58
CA ILE A 80 12.44 -33.74 3.45
C ILE A 80 12.23 -32.67 2.37
N GLY A 81 13.07 -32.70 1.33
CA GLY A 81 13.08 -31.68 0.27
C GLY A 81 11.72 -31.49 -0.44
N VAL A 82 10.97 -32.57 -0.67
CA VAL A 82 9.64 -32.51 -1.29
C VAL A 82 8.65 -31.75 -0.41
N LEU A 83 8.66 -31.98 0.91
CA LEU A 83 7.74 -31.34 1.83
C LEU A 83 8.08 -29.85 2.01
N LYS A 84 9.37 -29.48 2.02
CA LYS A 84 9.85 -28.09 1.96
C LYS A 84 9.41 -27.38 0.68
N TYR A 85 9.47 -28.07 -0.46
CA TYR A 85 9.01 -27.53 -1.74
C TYR A 85 7.50 -27.32 -1.76
N LEU A 86 6.72 -28.30 -1.29
CA LEU A 86 5.27 -28.19 -1.19
C LEU A 86 4.85 -27.08 -0.22
N SER A 87 5.48 -26.96 0.95
CA SER A 87 5.16 -25.90 1.90
C SER A 87 5.42 -24.51 1.32
N TRP A 88 6.54 -24.33 0.61
CA TRP A 88 6.91 -23.07 -0.04
C TRP A 88 5.99 -22.69 -1.19
N THR A 89 5.57 -23.66 -2.01
CA THR A 89 4.79 -23.39 -3.23
C THR A 89 3.28 -23.37 -3.00
N LEU A 90 2.74 -24.22 -2.13
CA LEU A 90 1.29 -24.30 -1.89
C LEU A 90 0.77 -23.11 -1.09
N TYR A 91 1.54 -22.60 -0.11
CA TYR A 91 1.14 -21.46 0.71
C TYR A 91 0.79 -20.19 -0.11
N PRO A 92 1.68 -19.63 -0.94
CA PRO A 92 1.37 -18.44 -1.73
C PRO A 92 0.33 -18.76 -2.83
N THR A 93 0.34 -19.96 -3.40
CA THR A 93 -0.64 -20.38 -4.42
C THR A 93 -2.05 -20.42 -3.84
N ALA A 94 -2.24 -20.98 -2.66
CA ALA A 94 -3.54 -21.05 -1.99
C ALA A 94 -4.06 -19.65 -1.61
N LEU A 95 -3.20 -18.77 -1.08
CA LEU A 95 -3.59 -17.41 -0.72
C LEU A 95 -3.94 -16.56 -1.95
N ALA A 96 -3.17 -16.66 -3.03
CA ALA A 96 -3.41 -15.91 -4.26
C ALA A 96 -4.68 -16.39 -4.99
N THR A 97 -4.92 -17.71 -5.01
CA THR A 97 -6.16 -18.26 -5.58
C THR A 97 -7.39 -17.85 -4.76
N PHE A 98 -7.31 -17.90 -3.43
CA PHE A 98 -8.35 -17.38 -2.54
C PHE A 98 -8.62 -15.89 -2.78
N SER A 99 -7.57 -15.06 -2.83
CA SER A 99 -7.68 -13.63 -3.11
C SER A 99 -8.39 -13.33 -4.43
N THR A 100 -8.01 -14.05 -5.49
CA THR A 100 -8.58 -13.92 -6.83
C THR A 100 -10.05 -14.33 -6.84
N GLY A 101 -10.35 -15.51 -6.27
CA GLY A 101 -11.70 -16.06 -6.22
C GLY A 101 -12.66 -15.16 -5.41
N PHE A 102 -12.24 -14.73 -4.22
CA PHE A 102 -13.03 -13.86 -3.36
C PHE A 102 -13.29 -12.48 -3.97
N SER A 103 -12.26 -11.88 -4.57
CA SER A 103 -12.40 -10.57 -5.20
C SER A 103 -13.40 -10.61 -6.35
N GLN A 104 -13.38 -11.69 -7.13
CA GLN A 104 -14.22 -11.84 -8.31
C GLN A 104 -15.64 -12.26 -8.01
N SER A 105 -15.87 -13.01 -6.93
CA SER A 105 -17.22 -13.37 -6.50
C SER A 105 -18.02 -12.13 -6.06
N ILE A 106 -17.34 -11.08 -5.60
CA ILE A 106 -17.99 -9.83 -5.18
C ILE A 106 -18.09 -8.86 -6.34
N THR A 107 -16.97 -8.57 -7.03
CA THR A 107 -16.94 -7.57 -8.10
C THR A 107 -15.81 -7.82 -9.09
N PRO A 108 -16.11 -7.92 -10.40
CA PRO A 108 -15.10 -8.14 -11.42
C PRO A 108 -14.12 -6.97 -11.55
N HIS A 109 -14.48 -5.78 -11.06
CA HIS A 109 -13.67 -4.56 -11.10
C HIS A 109 -12.73 -4.42 -9.89
N SER A 110 -12.69 -5.39 -8.97
CA SER A 110 -11.79 -5.35 -7.81
C SER A 110 -10.32 -5.57 -8.15
N ALA A 111 -10.03 -6.24 -9.26
CA ALA A 111 -8.67 -6.62 -9.63
C ALA A 111 -7.79 -5.42 -10.04
N GLY A 112 -6.49 -5.52 -9.77
CA GLY A 112 -5.48 -4.53 -10.15
C GLY A 112 -5.20 -3.47 -9.09
N SER A 113 -4.43 -2.45 -9.49
CA SER A 113 -3.94 -1.40 -8.61
C SER A 113 -4.98 -0.32 -8.30
N GLY A 114 -5.81 0.08 -9.27
CA GLY A 114 -6.83 1.11 -9.08
C GLY A 114 -6.45 2.57 -9.10
N ILE A 115 -5.16 2.89 -9.21
CA ILE A 115 -4.71 4.28 -9.46
C ILE A 115 -5.17 4.78 -10.84
N PRO A 116 -5.07 4.00 -11.95
CA PRO A 116 -5.52 4.48 -13.26
C PRO A 116 -7.00 4.86 -13.30
N GLU A 117 -7.86 4.03 -12.72
CA GLU A 117 -9.31 4.25 -12.67
C GLU A 117 -9.65 5.46 -11.79
N LEU A 118 -9.00 5.60 -10.64
CA LEU A 118 -9.14 6.80 -9.81
C LEU A 118 -8.71 8.08 -10.54
N LYS A 119 -7.63 8.01 -11.34
CA LYS A 119 -7.22 9.13 -12.19
C LYS A 119 -8.31 9.48 -13.21
N THR A 120 -8.95 8.48 -13.84
CA THR A 120 -10.08 8.74 -14.76
C THR A 120 -11.28 9.40 -14.07
N ILE A 121 -11.57 9.02 -12.82
CA ILE A 121 -12.62 9.63 -12.00
C ILE A 121 -12.32 11.10 -11.72
N LEU A 122 -11.08 11.43 -11.35
CA LEU A 122 -10.68 12.82 -11.13
C LEU A 122 -10.74 13.66 -12.41
N MET A 123 -10.44 13.06 -13.57
CA MET A 123 -10.59 13.70 -14.88
C MET A 123 -12.05 13.91 -15.30
N GLY A 124 -13.02 13.39 -14.56
CA GLY A 124 -14.46 13.64 -14.74
C GLY A 124 -15.28 12.47 -15.27
N VAL A 125 -14.66 11.31 -15.55
CA VAL A 125 -15.39 10.10 -15.95
C VAL A 125 -15.87 9.37 -14.70
N VAL A 126 -17.17 9.36 -14.44
CA VAL A 126 -17.71 8.73 -13.23
C VAL A 126 -17.83 7.21 -13.42
N LEU A 127 -17.10 6.44 -12.61
CA LEU A 127 -17.26 4.99 -12.51
C LEU A 127 -17.90 4.64 -11.15
N GLU A 128 -19.23 4.60 -11.11
CA GLU A 128 -19.98 4.42 -9.86
C GLU A 128 -19.72 3.04 -9.21
N ASP A 129 -19.66 1.99 -10.04
CA ASP A 129 -19.36 0.62 -9.60
C ASP A 129 -17.97 0.52 -8.97
N TYR A 130 -17.05 1.42 -9.32
CA TYR A 130 -15.69 1.43 -8.79
C TYR A 130 -15.66 1.95 -7.34
N LEU A 131 -16.46 2.97 -7.05
CA LEU A 131 -16.60 3.59 -5.73
C LEU A 131 -17.64 2.88 -4.82
N ALA A 132 -18.16 1.73 -5.23
CA ALA A 132 -19.11 0.96 -4.45
C ALA A 132 -18.47 0.39 -3.17
N ILE A 133 -19.21 0.48 -2.05
CA ILE A 133 -18.76 -0.05 -0.74
C ILE A 133 -18.53 -1.57 -0.77
N GLN A 134 -19.20 -2.29 -1.67
CA GLN A 134 -19.00 -3.73 -1.85
C GLN A 134 -17.55 -4.06 -2.25
N ASN A 135 -16.92 -3.19 -3.05
CA ASN A 135 -15.52 -3.34 -3.45
C ASN A 135 -14.56 -3.17 -2.27
N PHE A 136 -14.96 -2.44 -1.23
CA PHE A 136 -14.12 -2.18 -0.07
C PHE A 136 -13.74 -3.47 0.66
N GLY A 137 -14.75 -4.27 1.06
CA GLY A 137 -14.51 -5.54 1.73
C GLY A 137 -13.73 -6.53 0.86
N ALA A 138 -14.11 -6.63 -0.42
CA ALA A 138 -13.43 -7.48 -1.39
C ALA A 138 -11.94 -7.17 -1.50
N ARG A 139 -11.59 -5.89 -1.67
CA ARG A 139 -10.20 -5.45 -1.80
C ARG A 139 -9.43 -5.53 -0.50
N VAL A 140 -10.04 -5.27 0.67
CA VAL A 140 -9.35 -5.41 1.96
C VAL A 140 -8.88 -6.85 2.14
N VAL A 141 -9.77 -7.82 1.98
CA VAL A 141 -9.42 -9.25 2.16
C VAL A 141 -8.45 -9.70 1.08
N GLY A 142 -8.74 -9.43 -0.19
CA GLY A 142 -7.88 -9.85 -1.30
C GLY A 142 -6.47 -9.24 -1.23
N LEU A 143 -6.36 -7.95 -0.88
CA LEU A 143 -5.07 -7.30 -0.71
C LEU A 143 -4.28 -7.91 0.45
N THR A 144 -4.95 -8.19 1.57
CA THR A 144 -4.33 -8.82 2.73
C THR A 144 -3.73 -10.18 2.36
N CYS A 145 -4.48 -11.03 1.65
CA CYS A 145 -3.99 -12.31 1.15
C CYS A 145 -2.83 -12.16 0.14
N THR A 146 -2.88 -11.13 -0.72
CA THR A 146 -1.80 -10.83 -1.68
C THR A 146 -0.51 -10.47 -0.95
N LEU A 147 -0.59 -9.66 0.11
CA LEU A 147 0.56 -9.29 0.93
C LEU A 147 1.11 -10.48 1.72
N MET A 148 0.24 -11.39 2.19
CA MET A 148 0.65 -12.63 2.85
C MET A 148 1.49 -13.54 1.94
N CYS A 149 1.28 -13.49 0.62
CA CYS A 149 2.14 -14.22 -0.35
C CYS A 149 3.60 -13.74 -0.33
N GLY A 150 3.87 -12.54 0.19
CA GLY A 150 5.21 -12.04 0.45
C GLY A 150 6.08 -11.87 -0.81
N SER A 151 7.36 -12.18 -0.66
CA SER A 151 8.39 -12.01 -1.69
C SER A 151 8.30 -12.99 -2.87
N SER A 152 7.55 -14.08 -2.72
CA SER A 152 7.31 -15.05 -3.81
C SER A 152 6.51 -14.43 -4.96
N LEU A 153 5.47 -13.66 -4.62
CA LEU A 153 4.68 -12.92 -5.61
C LEU A 153 5.25 -11.53 -5.87
N PHE A 154 5.97 -10.96 -4.88
CA PHE A 154 6.70 -9.69 -5.01
C PHE A 154 5.79 -8.53 -5.45
N LEU A 155 4.69 -8.32 -4.72
CA LEU A 155 3.71 -7.25 -4.94
C LEU A 155 3.54 -6.39 -3.67
N GLY A 156 3.10 -5.14 -3.82
CA GLY A 156 2.89 -4.19 -2.73
C GLY A 156 1.42 -3.81 -2.49
N LYS A 157 1.18 -2.83 -1.60
CA LYS A 157 -0.19 -2.37 -1.24
C LYS A 157 -0.60 -0.98 -1.70
N VAL A 158 0.33 -0.13 -2.14
CA VAL A 158 0.07 1.31 -2.39
C VAL A 158 -1.19 1.57 -3.21
N GLY A 159 -1.26 0.99 -4.41
CA GLY A 159 -2.37 1.24 -5.33
C GLY A 159 -3.74 0.84 -4.77
N PRO A 160 -3.96 -0.44 -4.44
CA PRO A 160 -5.23 -0.90 -3.91
C PRO A 160 -5.64 -0.15 -2.65
N TYR A 161 -4.67 0.24 -1.83
CA TYR A 161 -4.91 1.00 -0.61
C TYR A 161 -5.36 2.44 -0.87
N VAL A 162 -4.79 3.11 -1.88
CA VAL A 162 -5.26 4.41 -2.39
C VAL A 162 -6.69 4.32 -2.94
N HIS A 163 -7.07 3.18 -3.52
CA HIS A 163 -8.46 2.95 -3.86
C HIS A 163 -9.37 2.75 -2.66
N LEU A 164 -8.94 1.97 -1.67
CA LEU A 164 -9.70 1.77 -0.43
C LEU A 164 -9.99 3.11 0.27
N SER A 165 -9.01 4.02 0.33
CA SER A 165 -9.23 5.35 0.89
C SER A 165 -10.23 6.17 0.08
N ALA A 166 -10.18 6.12 -1.25
CA ALA A 166 -11.15 6.80 -2.10
C ALA A 166 -12.59 6.27 -1.92
N VAL A 167 -12.77 4.94 -1.80
CA VAL A 167 -14.07 4.33 -1.50
C VAL A 167 -14.57 4.75 -0.11
N ALA A 168 -13.70 4.71 0.90
CA ALA A 168 -14.03 5.16 2.25
C ALA A 168 -14.42 6.64 2.27
N ALA A 169 -13.72 7.49 1.54
CA ALA A 169 -14.05 8.90 1.39
C ALA A 169 -15.40 9.09 0.69
N ALA A 170 -15.65 8.41 -0.43
CA ALA A 170 -16.95 8.46 -1.11
C ALA A 170 -18.11 8.03 -0.19
N TYR A 171 -17.89 7.03 0.66
CA TYR A 171 -18.85 6.61 1.67
C TYR A 171 -19.06 7.67 2.77
N LEU A 172 -17.99 8.25 3.31
CA LEU A 172 -18.05 9.34 4.28
C LEU A 172 -18.74 10.60 3.71
N GLY A 173 -18.56 10.89 2.42
CA GLY A 173 -19.27 11.95 1.71
C GLY A 173 -20.78 11.75 1.70
N LYS A 174 -21.23 10.52 1.37
CA LYS A 174 -22.65 10.15 1.44
C LYS A 174 -23.20 10.22 2.86
N MET A 175 -22.42 9.82 3.85
CA MET A 175 -22.80 9.98 5.26
C MET A 175 -22.94 11.45 5.64
N ARG A 176 -21.98 12.30 5.22
CA ARG A 176 -22.00 13.74 5.46
C ARG A 176 -23.25 14.38 4.87
N THR A 177 -23.59 14.11 3.61
CA THR A 177 -24.77 14.70 2.96
C THR A 177 -26.06 14.26 3.63
N SER A 178 -26.12 13.01 4.10
CA SER A 178 -27.26 12.51 4.89
C SER A 178 -27.42 13.21 6.24
N VAL A 179 -26.32 13.54 6.93
CA VAL A 179 -26.35 14.20 8.25
C VAL A 179 -26.64 15.70 8.13
N THR A 180 -25.97 16.37 7.19
CA THR A 180 -26.05 17.83 7.00
C THR A 180 -27.28 18.26 6.19
N ARG A 181 -27.92 17.32 5.48
CA ARG A 181 -29.03 17.57 4.53
C ARG A 181 -28.70 18.59 3.43
N GLU A 182 -27.40 18.85 3.19
CA GLU A 182 -26.93 19.69 2.10
C GLU A 182 -26.73 18.87 0.82
N TYR A 183 -26.92 19.51 -0.34
CA TYR A 183 -26.65 18.90 -1.64
C TYR A 183 -25.14 18.69 -1.86
N GLU A 184 -24.76 17.51 -2.35
CA GLU A 184 -23.35 17.18 -2.60
C GLU A 184 -22.83 17.94 -3.83
N ASN A 185 -21.90 18.88 -3.61
CA ASN A 185 -21.21 19.53 -4.72
C ASN A 185 -20.17 18.55 -5.33
N LYS A 186 -20.27 18.29 -6.64
CA LYS A 186 -19.31 17.46 -7.40
C LYS A 186 -17.86 17.95 -7.28
N PHE A 187 -17.65 19.26 -7.06
CA PHE A 187 -16.33 19.81 -6.81
C PHE A 187 -15.77 19.34 -5.46
N LYS A 188 -16.58 19.46 -4.40
CA LYS A 188 -16.21 19.05 -3.04
C LYS A 188 -16.01 17.53 -2.92
N GLN A 189 -16.79 16.74 -3.66
CA GLN A 189 -16.58 15.30 -3.78
C GLN A 189 -15.22 14.99 -4.38
N ARG A 190 -14.79 15.70 -5.44
CA ARG A 190 -13.47 15.54 -6.05
C ARG A 190 -12.34 15.97 -5.11
N GLU A 191 -12.48 17.08 -4.40
CA GLU A 191 -11.50 17.50 -3.39
C GLU A 191 -11.31 16.44 -2.30
N MET A 192 -12.40 15.87 -1.81
CA MET A 192 -12.36 14.80 -0.81
C MET A 192 -11.72 13.52 -1.36
N LEU A 193 -11.95 13.17 -2.63
CA LEU A 193 -11.27 12.05 -3.30
C LEU A 193 -9.75 12.29 -3.44
N VAL A 194 -9.33 13.52 -3.75
CA VAL A 194 -7.90 13.88 -3.80
C VAL A 194 -7.27 13.78 -2.41
N ALA A 195 -7.93 14.31 -1.39
CA ALA A 195 -7.47 14.17 0.00
C ALA A 195 -7.38 12.69 0.42
N ALA A 196 -8.34 11.87 0.01
CA ALA A 196 -8.33 10.44 0.27
C ALA A 196 -7.15 9.71 -0.38
N GLN A 197 -6.79 10.08 -1.61
CA GLN A 197 -5.60 9.53 -2.26
C GLN A 197 -4.33 9.86 -1.49
N ALA A 198 -4.19 11.11 -1.03
CA ALA A 198 -3.06 11.53 -0.21
C ALA A 198 -3.00 10.73 1.12
N VAL A 199 -4.13 10.57 1.82
CA VAL A 199 -4.22 9.75 3.05
C VAL A 199 -3.84 8.30 2.77
N GLY A 200 -4.31 7.72 1.66
CA GLY A 200 -4.00 6.35 1.27
C GLY A 200 -2.51 6.13 1.04
N VAL A 201 -1.87 7.03 0.28
CA VAL A 201 -0.41 7.01 0.06
C VAL A 201 0.33 7.17 1.38
N ALA A 202 0.00 8.21 2.17
CA ALA A 202 0.65 8.52 3.43
C ALA A 202 0.59 7.36 4.43
N THR A 203 -0.56 6.68 4.52
CA THR A 203 -0.75 5.57 5.45
C THR A 203 0.09 4.35 5.08
N VAL A 204 0.24 4.06 3.77
CA VAL A 204 1.05 2.91 3.32
C VAL A 204 2.53 3.12 3.58
N PHE A 205 3.02 4.34 3.38
CA PHE A 205 4.43 4.66 3.62
C PHE A 205 4.73 4.99 5.09
N GLY A 206 3.71 5.21 5.93
CA GLY A 206 3.91 5.72 7.29
C GLY A 206 4.53 7.13 7.32
N ALA A 207 4.35 7.88 6.22
CA ALA A 207 5.03 9.12 5.91
C ALA A 207 4.00 10.17 5.44
N PRO A 208 3.55 11.09 6.31
CA PRO A 208 2.52 12.07 5.96
C PRO A 208 2.98 13.15 4.96
N VAL A 209 4.29 13.38 4.84
CA VAL A 209 4.88 14.34 3.90
C VAL A 209 5.92 13.63 3.04
N SER A 210 5.84 13.75 1.71
CA SER A 210 6.75 13.09 0.75
C SER A 210 8.25 13.36 1.00
N GLU A 211 8.60 14.37 1.79
CA GLU A 211 9.97 14.68 2.23
C GLU A 211 10.56 13.66 3.23
N THR A 212 9.82 12.62 3.61
CA THR A 212 10.24 11.65 4.64
C THR A 212 10.70 10.28 4.13
N ILE A 213 10.99 10.07 2.83
CA ILE A 213 11.79 8.88 2.44
C ILE A 213 13.13 8.90 3.20
N VAL A 214 13.72 10.10 3.36
CA VAL A 214 14.95 10.34 4.14
C VAL A 214 14.75 10.10 5.65
N ALA A 215 13.54 10.30 6.18
CA ALA A 215 13.26 10.08 7.61
C ALA A 215 12.88 8.62 7.93
N LEU A 216 12.21 7.93 7.00
CA LEU A 216 11.86 6.51 7.13
C LEU A 216 13.07 5.60 6.87
N PHE A 217 13.96 5.99 5.95
CA PHE A 217 15.21 5.32 5.61
C PHE A 217 16.39 6.24 5.91
N LYS A 218 16.51 6.65 7.18
CA LYS A 218 17.58 7.54 7.61
C LYS A 218 18.94 6.86 7.47
N VAL A 219 19.64 7.16 6.39
CA VAL A 219 21.06 6.84 6.24
C VAL A 219 21.83 7.82 7.11
N ASN A 220 22.54 7.30 8.11
CA ASN A 220 23.26 8.11 9.08
C ASN A 220 24.62 8.53 8.47
N LEU A 221 24.58 9.47 7.53
CA LEU A 221 25.79 10.04 6.93
C LEU A 221 26.43 10.99 7.94
N THR A 222 27.59 10.60 8.48
CA THR A 222 28.32 11.34 9.53
C THR A 222 29.07 12.58 9.01
N ILE A 223 28.78 13.05 7.79
CA ILE A 223 29.57 14.04 7.07
C ILE A 223 28.72 15.26 6.72
N GLY A 224 29.23 16.47 6.99
CA GLY A 224 28.52 17.75 6.76
C GLY A 224 28.32 18.14 5.29
N PHE A 225 28.99 17.46 4.35
CA PHE A 225 28.81 17.59 2.90
C PHE A 225 28.86 16.18 2.29
N PRO A 226 27.70 15.53 2.07
CA PRO A 226 27.64 14.09 1.80
C PRO A 226 28.03 13.67 0.37
N PHE A 227 28.23 14.61 -0.56
CA PHE A 227 28.48 14.28 -1.97
C PHE A 227 29.56 15.16 -2.60
N ASP A 228 30.56 14.53 -3.19
CA ASP A 228 31.52 15.21 -4.05
C ASP A 228 30.96 15.46 -5.46
N LEU A 229 31.46 16.48 -6.16
CA LEU A 229 31.05 16.78 -7.55
C LEU A 229 31.28 15.59 -8.50
N LEU A 230 32.30 14.76 -8.22
CA LEU A 230 32.58 13.54 -8.97
C LEU A 230 31.50 12.46 -8.75
N GLU A 231 31.00 12.32 -7.53
CA GLU A 231 29.90 11.38 -7.22
C GLU A 231 28.60 11.81 -7.89
N THR A 232 28.37 13.12 -8.01
CA THR A 232 27.23 13.68 -8.75
C THR A 232 27.22 13.22 -10.20
N PHE A 233 28.38 13.15 -10.86
CA PHE A 233 28.50 12.61 -12.22
C PHE A 233 28.08 11.14 -12.30
N PHE A 234 28.50 10.30 -11.34
CA PHE A 234 28.07 8.91 -11.26
C PHE A 234 26.57 8.76 -10.98
N PHE A 235 25.98 9.61 -10.14
CA PHE A 235 24.53 9.62 -9.91
C PHE A 235 23.73 9.97 -11.17
N VAL A 236 24.23 10.90 -12.00
CA VAL A 236 23.60 11.21 -13.29
C VAL A 236 23.63 9.99 -14.22
N ILE A 237 24.77 9.30 -14.33
CA ILE A 237 24.87 8.07 -15.14
C ILE A 237 23.92 7.00 -14.60
N LEU A 238 23.89 6.78 -13.29
CA LEU A 238 22.97 5.85 -12.65
C LEU A 238 21.51 6.19 -12.99
N GLY A 239 21.13 7.47 -12.89
CA GLY A 239 19.79 7.95 -13.24
C GLY A 239 19.43 7.69 -14.72
N VAL A 240 20.37 7.89 -15.65
CA VAL A 240 20.17 7.57 -17.07
C VAL A 240 19.98 6.07 -17.28
N VAL A 241 20.80 5.22 -16.65
CA VAL A 241 20.68 3.76 -16.74
C VAL A 241 19.34 3.30 -16.16
N CYS A 242 18.95 3.76 -14.97
CA CYS A 242 17.66 3.45 -14.37
C CYS A 242 16.49 3.92 -15.26
N GLY A 243 16.60 5.08 -15.89
CA GLY A 243 15.60 5.59 -16.84
C GLY A 243 15.45 4.71 -18.09
N LEU A 244 16.56 4.22 -18.66
CA LEU A 244 16.54 3.30 -19.79
C LEU A 244 15.92 1.94 -19.42
N VAL A 245 16.31 1.39 -18.27
CA VAL A 245 15.75 0.13 -17.75
C VAL A 245 14.26 0.28 -17.44
N ALA A 246 13.83 1.39 -16.85
CA ALA A 246 12.43 1.68 -16.62
C ALA A 246 11.63 1.79 -17.93
N CYS A 247 12.19 2.42 -18.96
CA CYS A 247 11.57 2.48 -20.28
C CYS A 247 11.37 1.08 -20.88
N ALA A 248 12.41 0.24 -20.84
CA ALA A 248 12.36 -1.14 -21.28
C ALA A 248 11.32 -1.96 -20.48
N TYR A 249 11.30 -1.81 -19.15
CA TYR A 249 10.32 -2.44 -18.27
C TYR A 249 8.89 -2.05 -18.67
N LEU A 250 8.59 -0.76 -18.82
CA LEU A 250 7.25 -0.28 -19.20
C LEU A 250 6.82 -0.79 -20.58
N PHE A 251 7.74 -0.87 -21.53
CA PHE A 251 7.48 -1.44 -22.85
C PHE A 251 7.12 -2.94 -22.76
N CYS A 252 7.96 -3.72 -22.08
CA CYS A 252 7.74 -5.15 -21.87
C CYS A 252 6.45 -5.42 -21.09
N GLN A 253 6.17 -4.63 -20.06
CA GLN A 253 4.97 -4.68 -19.25
C GLN A 253 3.70 -4.47 -20.10
N ARG A 254 3.70 -3.43 -20.94
CA ARG A 254 2.58 -3.14 -21.84
C ARG A 254 2.40 -4.26 -22.86
N TRP A 255 3.50 -4.74 -23.45
CA TRP A 255 3.46 -5.83 -24.41
C TRP A 255 2.93 -7.13 -23.79
N ALA A 256 3.37 -7.49 -22.58
CA ALA A 256 2.93 -8.68 -21.86
C ALA A 256 1.42 -8.63 -21.55
N MET A 257 0.90 -7.49 -21.07
CA MET A 257 -0.53 -7.30 -20.82
C MET A 257 -1.38 -7.47 -22.09
N VAL A 258 -0.89 -7.03 -23.24
CA VAL A 258 -1.55 -7.24 -24.54
C VAL A 258 -1.42 -8.71 -24.97
N ALA A 259 -0.25 -9.32 -24.81
CA ALA A 259 0.01 -10.71 -25.18
C ALA A 259 -0.88 -11.70 -24.40
N VAL A 260 -1.04 -11.49 -23.08
CA VAL A 260 -1.92 -12.31 -22.23
C VAL A 260 -3.38 -12.25 -22.70
N LYS A 261 -3.84 -11.08 -23.15
CA LYS A 261 -5.21 -10.91 -23.68
C LYS A 261 -5.37 -11.41 -25.12
N ARG A 262 -4.29 -11.47 -25.90
CA ARG A 262 -4.32 -11.92 -27.31
C ARG A 262 -4.19 -13.43 -27.47
N ASN A 263 -3.38 -14.06 -26.63
CA ASN A 263 -3.14 -15.51 -26.71
C ASN A 263 -4.42 -16.27 -26.36
N TRP A 264 -4.84 -17.16 -27.27
CA TRP A 264 -6.14 -17.84 -27.15
C TRP A 264 -6.27 -18.65 -25.85
N LEU A 265 -5.20 -19.32 -25.41
CA LEU A 265 -5.19 -20.14 -24.19
C LEU A 265 -5.34 -19.28 -22.94
N THR A 266 -4.52 -18.23 -22.79
CA THR A 266 -4.54 -17.37 -21.61
C THR A 266 -5.79 -16.51 -21.58
N ALA A 267 -6.27 -16.04 -22.74
CA ALA A 267 -7.54 -15.34 -22.84
C ALA A 267 -8.71 -16.24 -22.46
N LYS A 268 -8.72 -17.50 -22.91
CA LYS A 268 -9.72 -18.49 -22.52
C LYS A 268 -9.67 -18.80 -21.02
N LEU A 269 -8.48 -19.05 -20.47
CA LEU A 269 -8.30 -19.28 -19.02
C LEU A 269 -8.75 -18.08 -18.18
N LEU A 270 -8.43 -16.86 -18.61
CA LEU A 270 -8.83 -15.63 -17.92
C LEU A 270 -10.35 -15.35 -18.06
N ALA A 271 -10.99 -15.89 -19.10
CA ALA A 271 -12.44 -15.80 -19.29
C ALA A 271 -13.20 -16.86 -18.50
N THR A 272 -12.71 -18.10 -18.45
CA THR A 272 -13.36 -19.21 -17.74
C THR A 272 -13.08 -19.12 -16.24
N ASP A 273 -11.80 -19.23 -15.84
CA ASP A 273 -11.39 -19.42 -14.44
C ASP A 273 -10.12 -18.63 -14.11
N LYS A 274 -10.30 -17.33 -13.84
CA LYS A 274 -9.19 -16.46 -13.41
C LYS A 274 -8.44 -16.99 -12.16
N PRO A 275 -9.07 -17.64 -11.14
CA PRO A 275 -8.33 -18.23 -10.04
C PRO A 275 -7.35 -19.31 -10.49
N VAL A 276 -7.69 -20.11 -11.50
CA VAL A 276 -6.79 -21.13 -12.06
C VAL A 276 -5.60 -20.48 -12.74
N TYR A 277 -5.82 -19.43 -13.53
CA TYR A 277 -4.71 -18.66 -14.11
C TYR A 277 -3.78 -18.08 -13.03
N THR A 278 -4.34 -17.50 -11.97
CA THR A 278 -3.56 -17.04 -10.80
C THR A 278 -2.78 -18.18 -10.17
N ALA A 279 -3.40 -19.35 -9.97
CA ALA A 279 -2.75 -20.52 -9.38
C ALA A 279 -1.50 -20.91 -10.18
N LEU A 280 -1.63 -21.02 -11.50
CA LEU A 280 -0.55 -21.43 -12.39
C LEU A 280 0.62 -20.45 -12.39
N VAL A 281 0.33 -19.14 -12.45
CA VAL A 281 1.36 -18.10 -12.43
C VAL A 281 2.07 -18.05 -11.09
N VAL A 282 1.32 -18.08 -9.98
CA VAL A 282 1.90 -18.02 -8.62
C VAL A 282 2.69 -19.28 -8.32
N LEU A 283 2.22 -20.46 -8.75
CA LEU A 283 2.95 -21.71 -8.63
C LEU A 283 4.30 -21.61 -9.35
N LEU A 284 4.30 -21.14 -10.62
CA LEU A 284 5.53 -20.95 -11.39
C LEU A 284 6.51 -20.00 -10.69
N LEU A 285 6.03 -18.83 -10.25
CA LEU A 285 6.86 -17.86 -9.54
C LEU A 285 7.41 -18.45 -8.23
N SER A 286 6.58 -19.17 -7.47
CA SER A 286 6.98 -19.78 -6.19
C SER A 286 7.98 -20.93 -6.37
N SER A 287 7.85 -21.70 -7.46
CA SER A 287 8.82 -22.74 -7.81
C SER A 287 10.19 -22.15 -8.10
N ILE A 288 10.24 -20.99 -8.75
CA ILE A 288 11.49 -20.31 -9.10
C ILE A 288 12.10 -19.62 -7.88
N THR A 289 11.28 -19.05 -6.99
CA THR A 289 11.76 -18.46 -5.73
C THR A 289 12.11 -19.50 -4.66
N PHE A 290 11.97 -20.80 -4.95
CA PHE A 290 12.26 -21.85 -3.98
C PHE A 290 13.71 -21.73 -3.45
N PRO A 291 13.93 -21.53 -2.13
CA PRO A 291 15.23 -21.15 -1.62
C PRO A 291 16.35 -22.13 -1.92
N PRO A 292 16.18 -23.47 -1.74
CA PRO A 292 17.21 -24.44 -2.09
C PRO A 292 17.56 -24.53 -3.58
N GLY A 293 16.74 -23.96 -4.47
CA GLY A 293 16.96 -23.92 -5.91
C GLY A 293 17.53 -22.57 -6.35
N LEU A 294 16.86 -21.92 -7.31
CA LEU A 294 17.28 -20.60 -7.82
C LEU A 294 17.10 -19.47 -6.81
N GLY A 295 16.29 -19.69 -5.76
CA GLY A 295 16.02 -18.68 -4.73
C GLY A 295 17.23 -18.27 -3.90
N GLN A 296 18.22 -19.16 -3.73
CA GLN A 296 19.51 -18.89 -3.09
C GLN A 296 20.24 -17.70 -3.73
N LEU A 297 20.20 -17.59 -5.06
CA LEU A 297 20.88 -16.51 -5.78
C LEU A 297 20.10 -15.19 -5.77
N MET A 298 18.84 -15.21 -5.33
CA MET A 298 17.94 -14.05 -5.32
C MET A 298 17.64 -13.53 -3.91
N ALA A 299 18.29 -14.07 -2.87
CA ALA A 299 17.95 -13.82 -1.48
C ALA A 299 16.44 -14.05 -1.19
N SER A 300 15.84 -15.09 -1.78
CA SER A 300 14.36 -15.24 -1.86
C SER A 300 13.66 -15.41 -0.51
N ARG A 301 14.40 -15.69 0.57
CA ARG A 301 13.91 -15.86 1.93
C ARG A 301 13.56 -14.54 2.63
N LEU A 302 13.99 -13.42 2.07
CA LEU A 302 13.73 -12.09 2.62
C LEU A 302 12.28 -11.66 2.33
N THR A 303 11.66 -10.99 3.30
CA THR A 303 10.41 -10.23 3.09
C THR A 303 10.66 -8.98 2.25
N MET A 304 9.60 -8.38 1.71
CA MET A 304 9.68 -7.08 1.01
C MET A 304 10.35 -5.99 1.87
N LYS A 305 10.06 -5.96 3.19
CA LYS A 305 10.67 -5.01 4.11
C LYS A 305 12.15 -5.34 4.34
N GLU A 306 12.47 -6.61 4.57
CA GLU A 306 13.85 -7.07 4.79
C GLU A 306 14.75 -6.85 3.57
N TYR A 307 14.23 -7.06 2.36
CA TYR A 307 14.91 -6.73 1.10
C TYR A 307 15.35 -5.27 1.10
N LEU A 308 14.41 -4.36 1.36
CA LEU A 308 14.67 -2.94 1.34
C LEU A 308 15.66 -2.52 2.43
N THR A 309 15.52 -3.04 3.65
CA THR A 309 16.47 -2.76 4.74
C THR A 309 17.85 -3.37 4.47
N SER A 310 17.93 -4.48 3.72
CA SER A 310 19.22 -5.04 3.31
C SER A 310 19.91 -4.17 2.25
N LEU A 311 19.18 -3.61 1.30
CA LEU A 311 19.76 -2.74 0.26
C LEU A 311 20.16 -1.36 0.79
N PHE A 312 19.50 -0.88 1.85
CA PHE A 312 19.89 0.34 2.58
C PHE A 312 20.88 0.08 3.72
N ASP A 313 21.64 -1.01 3.65
CA ASP A 313 22.70 -1.28 4.60
C ASP A 313 23.82 -0.23 4.47
N ASN A 314 24.42 0.16 5.60
CA ASN A 314 25.48 1.16 5.65
C ASN A 314 26.86 0.57 5.32
N HIS A 315 26.96 -0.75 5.18
CA HIS A 315 28.20 -1.46 4.91
C HIS A 315 28.46 -1.66 3.41
N THR A 316 29.72 -1.47 2.98
CA THR A 316 30.13 -1.71 1.60
C THR A 316 30.40 -3.20 1.36
N TRP A 317 29.44 -3.89 0.73
CA TRP A 317 29.52 -5.34 0.49
C TRP A 317 30.66 -5.77 -0.45
N GLY A 318 31.10 -4.91 -1.36
CA GLY A 318 32.20 -5.20 -2.29
C GLY A 318 33.57 -5.29 -1.62
N GLY A 319 33.74 -4.69 -0.44
CA GLY A 319 34.98 -4.71 0.33
C GLY A 319 35.00 -5.89 1.30
N ARG A 320 35.28 -7.11 0.81
CA ARG A 320 35.65 -8.24 1.67
C ARG A 320 37.01 -7.94 2.32
N ALA A 321 37.03 -7.15 3.38
CA ALA A 321 38.17 -7.17 4.29
C ALA A 321 38.02 -8.44 5.15
N PRO A 322 38.87 -9.46 4.99
CA PRO A 322 38.82 -10.67 5.83
C PRO A 322 39.00 -10.39 7.34
N ASN A 323 39.29 -9.14 7.72
CA ASN A 323 39.42 -8.65 9.09
C ASN A 323 38.28 -7.71 9.55
N ALA A 324 37.19 -7.57 8.77
CA ALA A 324 36.06 -6.75 9.18
C ALA A 324 35.26 -7.43 10.30
N SER A 325 35.24 -6.83 11.49
CA SER A 325 34.49 -7.34 12.66
C SER A 325 33.00 -7.54 12.38
N TRP A 326 32.41 -6.75 11.48
CA TRP A 326 30.99 -6.85 11.09
C TRP A 326 30.69 -8.05 10.17
N ALA A 327 31.69 -8.61 9.48
CA ALA A 327 31.51 -9.80 8.65
C ALA A 327 31.33 -11.08 9.49
N ALA A 328 31.74 -11.04 10.77
CA ALA A 328 31.64 -12.14 11.72
C ALA A 328 30.36 -12.10 12.58
N GLU A 329 29.51 -11.07 12.45
CA GLU A 329 28.26 -10.99 13.22
C GLU A 329 27.19 -11.95 12.67
N PRO A 330 26.72 -12.92 13.46
CA PRO A 330 25.65 -13.82 13.03
C PRO A 330 24.33 -13.04 12.89
N GLY A 331 23.68 -13.12 11.73
CA GLY A 331 22.31 -12.61 11.54
C GLY A 331 22.14 -11.32 10.73
N GLY A 332 23.19 -10.83 10.06
CA GLY A 332 23.05 -9.72 9.11
C GLY A 332 22.23 -10.12 7.87
N LEU A 333 21.22 -9.33 7.50
CA LEU A 333 20.37 -9.58 6.33
C LEU A 333 21.16 -9.68 5.01
N TRP A 334 22.32 -9.01 4.95
CA TRP A 334 23.23 -9.06 3.81
C TRP A 334 23.76 -10.48 3.51
N GLN A 335 23.79 -11.37 4.50
CA GLN A 335 24.27 -12.75 4.33
C GLN A 335 23.45 -13.54 3.33
N GLU A 336 22.17 -13.21 3.16
CA GLU A 336 21.29 -13.86 2.16
C GLU A 336 21.67 -13.49 0.71
N TRP A 337 22.52 -12.46 0.51
CA TRP A 337 23.07 -12.08 -0.79
C TRP A 337 24.43 -12.71 -1.10
N ASP A 338 25.08 -13.31 -0.10
CA ASP A 338 26.36 -13.97 -0.27
C ASP A 338 26.16 -15.44 -0.65
N HIS A 339 26.87 -15.88 -1.69
CA HIS A 339 26.80 -17.25 -2.17
C HIS A 339 28.21 -17.81 -2.39
N PRO A 340 28.50 -19.07 -1.98
CA PRO A 340 29.87 -19.61 -2.06
C PRO A 340 30.42 -19.69 -3.48
N SER A 341 29.56 -19.85 -4.50
CA SER A 341 29.96 -19.95 -5.91
C SER A 341 29.82 -18.65 -6.72
N ALA A 342 29.22 -17.60 -6.16
CA ALA A 342 28.95 -16.36 -6.89
C ALA A 342 29.29 -15.14 -6.05
N THR A 343 29.99 -14.17 -6.64
CA THR A 343 30.21 -12.87 -5.98
C THR A 343 28.89 -12.17 -5.71
N ILE A 344 28.86 -11.26 -4.73
CA ILE A 344 27.68 -10.44 -4.40
C ILE A 344 27.18 -9.66 -5.61
N PHE A 345 28.07 -9.17 -6.48
CA PHE A 345 27.68 -8.53 -7.73
C PHE A 345 26.97 -9.49 -8.69
N GLY A 346 27.35 -10.77 -8.69
CA GLY A 346 26.71 -11.81 -9.48
C GLY A 346 25.31 -12.17 -8.97
N THR A 347 25.13 -12.27 -7.65
CA THR A 347 23.79 -12.51 -7.05
C THR A 347 22.87 -11.30 -7.26
N LEU A 348 23.37 -10.07 -7.13
CA LEU A 348 22.64 -8.85 -7.46
C LEU A 348 22.24 -8.78 -8.95
N ALA A 349 23.16 -9.10 -9.86
CA ALA A 349 22.86 -9.15 -11.29
C ALA A 349 21.80 -10.22 -11.61
N PHE A 350 21.90 -11.39 -10.98
CA PHE A 350 20.91 -12.45 -11.12
C PHE A 350 19.54 -12.02 -10.57
N PHE A 351 19.50 -11.36 -9.42
CA PHE A 351 18.28 -10.78 -8.84
C PHE A 351 17.63 -9.78 -9.80
N LEU A 352 18.40 -8.84 -10.36
CA LEU A 352 17.89 -7.87 -11.34
C LEU A 352 17.35 -8.53 -12.60
N LEU A 353 18.05 -9.53 -13.14
CA LEU A 353 17.58 -10.24 -14.34
C LEU A 353 16.30 -11.01 -14.06
N MET A 354 16.25 -11.74 -12.95
CA MET A 354 15.11 -12.59 -12.62
C MET A 354 13.88 -11.77 -12.20
N LYS A 355 14.06 -10.77 -11.34
CA LYS A 355 12.95 -9.91 -10.90
C LYS A 355 12.35 -9.10 -12.04
N PHE A 356 13.11 -8.72 -13.07
CA PHE A 356 12.59 -7.96 -14.21
C PHE A 356 11.41 -8.68 -14.88
N TRP A 357 11.60 -9.92 -15.32
CA TRP A 357 10.55 -10.66 -16.02
C TRP A 357 9.50 -11.23 -15.06
N MET A 358 9.90 -11.60 -13.83
CA MET A 358 8.96 -12.09 -12.82
C MET A 358 7.97 -11.01 -12.38
N LEU A 359 8.43 -9.77 -12.23
CA LEU A 359 7.56 -8.65 -11.88
C LEU A 359 6.55 -8.35 -12.99
N ILE A 360 7.00 -8.40 -14.26
CA ILE A 360 6.09 -8.29 -15.41
C ILE A 360 5.01 -9.37 -15.32
N LEU A 361 5.38 -10.63 -15.08
CA LEU A 361 4.42 -11.72 -14.96
C LEU A 361 3.51 -11.58 -13.72
N ALA A 362 4.03 -11.15 -12.58
CA ALA A 362 3.24 -10.96 -11.35
C ALA A 362 2.15 -9.89 -11.54
N THR A 363 2.42 -8.85 -12.33
CA THR A 363 1.45 -7.79 -12.59
C THR A 363 0.31 -8.18 -13.55
N THR A 364 0.46 -9.26 -14.33
CA THR A 364 -0.61 -9.74 -15.24
C THR A 364 -1.70 -10.51 -14.49
N VAL A 365 -1.43 -10.91 -13.25
CA VAL A 365 -2.35 -11.68 -12.41
C VAL A 365 -3.51 -10.77 -11.95
N PRO A 366 -4.79 -11.22 -12.05
CA PRO A 366 -5.97 -10.43 -11.70
C PRO A 366 -6.22 -10.37 -10.18
N LEU A 367 -5.25 -9.86 -9.42
CA LEU A 367 -5.27 -9.68 -7.97
C LEU A 367 -5.36 -8.19 -7.58
N PRO A 368 -5.98 -7.84 -6.45
CA PRO A 368 -5.83 -6.51 -5.86
C PRO A 368 -4.41 -6.32 -5.34
N ALA A 369 -3.55 -5.72 -6.15
CA ALA A 369 -2.12 -5.58 -5.89
C ALA A 369 -1.56 -4.21 -6.30
N GLY A 370 -0.60 -3.71 -5.54
CA GLY A 370 0.14 -2.48 -5.83
C GLY A 370 1.50 -2.78 -6.46
N TYR A 371 1.86 -2.04 -7.49
CA TYR A 371 3.09 -2.29 -8.26
C TYR A 371 4.26 -1.37 -7.90
N PHE A 372 4.04 -0.37 -7.02
CA PHE A 372 5.07 0.61 -6.66
C PHE A 372 6.24 0.01 -5.87
N MET A 373 5.97 -0.66 -4.75
CA MET A 373 7.02 -1.18 -3.86
C MET A 373 7.98 -2.15 -4.56
N PRO A 374 7.52 -3.10 -5.39
CA PRO A 374 8.43 -3.96 -6.16
C PRO A 374 9.38 -3.21 -7.09
N ILE A 375 8.89 -2.16 -7.77
CA ILE A 375 9.70 -1.32 -8.67
C ILE A 375 10.70 -0.50 -7.84
N PHE A 376 10.29 -0.04 -6.65
CA PHE A 376 11.17 0.69 -5.73
C PHE A 376 12.27 -0.17 -5.12
N ILE A 377 12.04 -1.47 -4.87
CA ILE A 377 13.09 -2.41 -4.44
C ILE A 377 14.00 -2.79 -5.62
N TYR A 378 13.47 -2.76 -6.84
CA TYR A 378 14.21 -3.12 -8.05
C TYR A 378 15.21 -2.04 -8.49
N GLY A 379 14.79 -0.77 -8.45
CA GLY A 379 15.65 0.38 -8.75
C GLY A 379 16.54 0.72 -7.57
#